data_AF-A0A1X7UGL0-F1
#
_entry.id   AF-A0A1X7UGL0-F1
#
_cell.length_a   1.000
_cell.length_b   1.000
_cell.length_c   1.000
_cell.angle_alpha   90.00
_cell.angle_beta   90.00
_cell.angle_gamma   90.00
#
_symmetry.space_group_name_H-M   'P 1'
#
loop_
_entity.id
_entity.type
_entity.pdbx_description
1 polymer ?
#
loop_
_entity_poly.entity_id
_entity_poly.type
_entity_poly.pdbx_seq_one_letter_code
_entity_poly.pdbx_strand_id
1 'polypeptide(L)'
;MIEMFNLWLDTTPKASRSRRKVLEALRKSVVGENTIADEYEKHLRDLHETTYVPLSAEAVSILRRNIQSLNEALVSPVQVSQLLYCKRCISEDTLDEMERIDQRRSLDDKKTTLLTAMQETVSSDYRKLKDIATVLFDVEETKDIGNKMMTKYKKIPQDDDSALVQPQETAGSNEDCASDILKNHYSALSQSITEPVHMAKLLHDEVISDEVLSCVISTRGSVSDRRAVLLKAV
;
A
#
# COMPACT_ATOMS: atom_id res chain seq x y z
N MET A 1 45.69 -6.04 22.68
CA MET A 1 45.01 -5.87 21.37
C MET A 1 43.48 -5.89 21.54
N ILE A 2 42.94 -6.78 22.38
CA ILE A 2 41.50 -6.90 22.67
C ILE A 2 40.90 -5.64 23.31
N GLU A 3 41.58 -4.99 24.27
CA GLU A 3 41.06 -3.76 24.93
C GLU A 3 40.92 -2.57 23.97
N MET A 4 41.88 -2.38 23.06
CA MET A 4 41.83 -1.33 22.03
C MET A 4 40.68 -1.58 21.03
N PHE A 5 40.36 -2.85 20.77
CA PHE A 5 39.24 -3.23 19.92
C PHE A 5 37.90 -2.93 20.59
N ASN A 6 37.75 -3.26 21.87
CA ASN A 6 36.54 -2.94 22.63
C ASN A 6 36.28 -1.43 22.70
N LEU A 7 37.32 -0.61 22.91
CA LEU A 7 37.21 0.85 22.84
C LEU A 7 36.79 1.38 21.45
N TRP A 8 37.21 0.68 20.39
CA TRP A 8 36.87 1.04 19.01
C TRP A 8 35.43 0.67 18.64
N LEU A 9 34.88 -0.42 19.20
CA LEU A 9 33.47 -0.80 19.05
C LEU A 9 32.53 0.25 19.65
N ASP A 10 32.87 0.79 20.82
CA ASP A 10 32.06 1.80 21.52
C ASP A 10 32.00 3.15 20.80
N THR A 11 32.90 3.41 19.84
CA THR A 11 33.13 4.76 19.28
C THR A 11 32.59 4.98 17.87
N THR A 12 32.06 3.97 17.15
CA THR A 12 31.74 4.13 15.72
C THR A 12 30.30 3.79 15.32
N PRO A 13 29.43 4.79 15.10
CA PRO A 13 28.14 4.59 14.44
C PRO A 13 28.20 5.08 12.98
N LYS A 14 27.72 4.23 12.04
CA LYS A 14 27.34 4.55 10.64
C LYS A 14 28.44 4.56 9.57
N ALA A 15 28.81 3.37 9.07
CA ALA A 15 29.17 3.20 7.66
C ALA A 15 29.15 1.73 7.24
N SER A 16 28.16 1.33 6.43
CA SER A 16 28.01 -0.03 5.89
C SER A 16 29.07 -0.40 4.84
N ARG A 17 29.76 0.58 4.24
CA ARG A 17 30.80 0.36 3.20
C ARG A 17 32.19 0.02 3.77
N SER A 18 32.50 0.47 4.99
CA SER A 18 33.74 0.11 5.71
C SER A 18 33.64 -1.29 6.34
N ARG A 19 32.42 -1.78 6.61
CA ARG A 19 32.12 -3.10 7.19
C ARG A 19 32.80 -4.27 6.48
N ARG A 20 32.66 -4.35 5.15
CA ARG A 20 33.16 -5.50 4.37
C ARG A 20 34.69 -5.52 4.31
N LYS A 21 35.31 -4.35 4.20
CA LYS A 21 36.78 -4.19 4.16
C LYS A 21 37.44 -4.46 5.51
N VAL A 22 36.80 -4.08 6.63
CA VAL A 22 37.31 -4.37 7.98
C VAL A 22 37.25 -5.87 8.29
N LEU A 23 36.12 -6.53 7.99
CA LEU A 23 35.99 -7.99 8.16
C LEU A 23 37.01 -8.76 7.31
N GLU A 24 37.22 -8.33 6.08
CA GLU A 24 38.19 -8.95 5.17
C GLU A 24 39.64 -8.74 5.65
N ALA A 25 39.97 -7.55 6.18
CA ALA A 25 41.28 -7.26 6.76
C ALA A 25 41.55 -8.08 8.04
N LEU A 26 40.56 -8.20 8.93
CA LEU A 26 40.67 -8.99 10.17
C LEU A 26 40.84 -10.49 9.86
N ARG A 27 40.12 -11.02 8.86
CA ARG A 27 40.30 -12.39 8.37
C ARG A 27 41.67 -12.63 7.75
N LYS A 28 42.30 -11.59 7.17
CA LYS A 28 43.62 -11.68 6.54
C LYS A 28 44.78 -11.51 7.52
N SER A 29 44.60 -10.72 8.59
CA SER A 29 45.70 -10.31 9.47
C SER A 29 45.98 -11.26 10.63
N VAL A 30 45.09 -12.21 10.94
CA VAL A 30 45.28 -13.15 12.05
C VAL A 30 45.05 -14.59 11.58
N VAL A 31 46.12 -15.23 11.12
CA VAL A 31 46.14 -16.68 10.94
C VAL A 31 46.12 -17.32 12.34
N GLY A 32 44.95 -17.64 12.86
CA GLY A 32 44.82 -18.46 14.07
C GLY A 32 43.57 -18.26 14.93
N GLU A 33 42.89 -17.12 14.86
CA GLU A 33 41.78 -16.81 15.78
C GLU A 33 40.56 -16.26 15.04
N ASN A 34 39.73 -17.18 14.52
CA ASN A 34 38.39 -16.87 13.97
C ASN A 34 37.47 -16.18 15.00
N THR A 35 37.82 -16.24 16.29
CA THR A 35 37.04 -15.75 17.43
C THR A 35 36.77 -14.24 17.41
N ILE A 36 37.70 -13.39 16.97
CA ILE A 36 37.50 -11.92 17.01
C ILE A 36 36.54 -11.45 15.91
N ALA A 37 36.66 -12.03 14.70
CA ALA A 37 35.72 -11.75 13.62
C ALA A 37 34.32 -12.25 13.97
N ASP A 38 34.23 -13.42 14.62
CA ASP A 38 32.97 -14.02 15.08
C ASP A 38 32.33 -13.23 16.23
N GLU A 39 33.12 -12.72 17.18
CA GLU A 39 32.65 -11.85 18.28
C GLU A 39 32.15 -10.51 17.76
N TYR A 40 32.84 -9.90 16.79
CA TYR A 40 32.35 -8.69 16.14
C TYR A 40 31.07 -8.95 15.35
N GLU A 41 31.00 -10.08 14.63
CA GLU A 41 29.80 -10.47 13.89
C GLU A 41 28.62 -10.77 14.83
N LYS A 42 28.88 -11.37 16.00
CA LYS A 42 27.89 -11.58 17.07
C LYS A 42 27.45 -10.26 17.70
N HIS A 43 28.37 -9.36 18.05
CA HIS A 43 28.04 -8.04 18.56
C HIS A 43 27.22 -7.23 17.56
N LEU A 44 27.56 -7.28 16.27
CA LEU A 44 26.77 -6.67 15.21
C LEU A 44 25.38 -7.31 15.05
N ARG A 45 25.26 -8.65 15.20
CA ARG A 45 23.97 -9.34 15.23
C ARG A 45 23.15 -8.86 16.43
N ASP A 46 23.69 -8.87 17.63
CA ASP A 46 22.97 -8.48 18.86
C ASP A 46 22.50 -7.02 18.81
N LEU A 47 23.32 -6.11 18.25
CA LEU A 47 23.01 -4.68 18.09
C LEU A 47 21.94 -4.44 17.01
N HIS A 48 21.93 -5.25 15.95
CA HIS A 48 20.90 -5.20 14.92
C HIS A 48 19.63 -5.95 15.33
N GLU A 49 19.71 -7.05 16.06
CA GLU A 49 18.57 -7.89 16.47
C GLU A 49 17.73 -7.22 17.57
N THR A 50 18.33 -6.36 18.40
CA THR A 50 17.60 -5.52 19.37
C THR A 50 16.88 -4.31 18.77
N THR A 51 17.22 -3.91 17.53
CA THR A 51 16.68 -2.69 16.90
C THR A 51 15.96 -2.95 15.58
N TYR A 52 16.17 -4.11 14.95
CA TYR A 52 15.60 -4.42 13.64
C TYR A 52 14.19 -5.00 13.78
N VAL A 53 13.22 -4.12 14.01
CA VAL A 53 11.87 -4.39 13.54
C VAL A 53 11.93 -4.31 12.01
N PRO A 54 11.58 -5.36 11.26
CA PRO A 54 11.51 -5.27 9.82
C PRO A 54 10.66 -4.07 9.42
N LEU A 55 11.10 -3.25 8.45
CA LEU A 55 10.36 -2.04 8.02
C LEU A 55 8.91 -2.37 7.64
N SER A 56 8.67 -3.59 7.12
CA SER A 56 7.35 -4.15 6.87
C SER A 56 6.53 -4.35 8.15
N ALA A 57 7.12 -4.88 9.23
CA ALA A 57 6.45 -5.04 10.50
C ALA A 57 6.07 -3.68 11.12
N GLU A 58 6.91 -2.66 10.98
CA GLU A 58 6.57 -1.30 11.45
C GLU A 58 5.42 -0.69 10.64
N ALA A 59 5.45 -0.80 9.31
CA ALA A 59 4.36 -0.33 8.44
C ALA A 59 3.04 -1.05 8.74
N VAL A 60 3.05 -2.38 8.82
CA VAL A 60 1.87 -3.18 9.20
C VAL A 60 1.36 -2.76 10.58
N SER A 61 2.27 -2.49 11.52
CA SER A 61 1.93 -2.02 12.87
C SER A 61 1.33 -0.61 12.88
N ILE A 62 1.72 0.28 11.96
CA ILE A 62 1.09 1.59 11.78
C ILE A 62 -0.33 1.42 11.29
N LEU A 63 -0.56 0.64 10.23
CA LEU A 63 -1.90 0.41 9.69
C LEU A 63 -2.80 -0.25 10.75
N ARG A 64 -2.33 -1.34 11.36
CA ARG A 64 -3.09 -2.11 12.37
C ARG A 64 -3.57 -1.26 13.54
N ARG A 65 -2.73 -0.33 14.03
CA ARG A 65 -3.11 0.58 15.13
C ARG A 65 -4.21 1.59 14.76
N ASN A 66 -4.48 1.81 13.47
CA ASN A 66 -5.51 2.74 13.01
C ASN A 66 -6.74 2.04 12.42
N ILE A 67 -6.76 0.69 12.33
CA ILE A 67 -7.87 -0.06 11.71
C ILE A 67 -9.22 0.22 12.37
N GLN A 68 -9.28 0.29 13.70
CA GLN A 68 -10.53 0.56 14.39
C GLN A 68 -11.09 1.94 14.01
N SER A 69 -10.24 2.98 14.05
CA SER A 69 -10.64 4.33 13.63
C SER A 69 -11.01 4.38 12.15
N LEU A 70 -10.32 3.64 11.28
CA LEU A 70 -10.68 3.54 9.87
C LEU A 70 -12.03 2.87 9.69
N ASN A 71 -12.30 1.79 10.42
CA ASN A 71 -13.59 1.10 10.36
C ASN A 71 -14.75 2.03 10.74
N GLU A 72 -14.55 2.90 11.72
CA GLU A 72 -15.53 3.92 12.12
C GLU A 72 -15.68 5.02 11.05
N ALA A 73 -14.56 5.50 10.49
CA ALA A 73 -14.52 6.63 9.56
C ALA A 73 -14.85 6.29 8.10
N LEU A 74 -14.76 5.04 7.67
CA LEU A 74 -15.02 4.61 6.29
C LEU A 74 -16.52 4.64 5.96
N VAL A 75 -17.07 5.82 5.66
CA VAL A 75 -18.49 5.99 5.33
C VAL A 75 -18.83 5.41 3.96
N SER A 76 -17.94 5.55 2.96
CA SER A 76 -18.09 4.97 1.63
C SER A 76 -16.90 4.06 1.25
N PRO A 77 -16.94 2.76 1.62
CA PRO A 77 -15.89 1.81 1.25
C PRO A 77 -15.67 1.71 -0.25
N VAL A 78 -16.73 1.87 -1.05
CA VAL A 78 -16.68 1.83 -2.52
C VAL A 78 -15.86 3.00 -3.08
N GLN A 79 -16.09 4.23 -2.61
CA GLN A 79 -15.28 5.37 -3.06
C GLN A 79 -13.80 5.18 -2.73
N VAL A 80 -13.49 4.71 -1.52
CA VAL A 80 -12.12 4.48 -1.09
C VAL A 80 -11.48 3.34 -1.89
N SER A 81 -12.20 2.26 -2.19
CA SER A 81 -11.67 1.17 -3.01
C SER A 81 -11.35 1.62 -4.44
N GLN A 82 -12.18 2.46 -5.05
CA GLN A 82 -11.90 3.04 -6.37
C GLN A 82 -10.60 3.85 -6.39
N LEU A 83 -10.36 4.67 -5.36
CA LEU A 83 -9.12 5.44 -5.22
C LEU A 83 -7.90 4.54 -4.96
N LEU A 84 -8.05 3.52 -4.11
CA LEU A 84 -7.01 2.55 -3.83
C LEU A 84 -6.63 1.73 -5.07
N TYR A 85 -7.62 1.39 -5.90
CA TYR A 85 -7.40 0.69 -7.17
C TYR A 85 -6.57 1.54 -8.14
N CYS A 86 -6.87 2.85 -8.25
CA CYS A 86 -6.08 3.77 -9.07
C CYS A 86 -4.61 3.86 -8.61
N LYS A 87 -4.34 3.67 -7.32
CA LYS A 87 -2.98 3.63 -6.75
C LYS A 87 -2.34 2.24 -6.76
N ARG A 88 -2.99 1.24 -7.38
CA ARG A 88 -2.55 -0.16 -7.40
C ARG A 88 -2.31 -0.67 -5.98
N CYS A 89 -3.20 -0.32 -5.05
CA CYS A 89 -3.17 -0.75 -3.65
C CYS A 89 -4.15 -1.89 -3.35
N ILE A 90 -5.04 -2.21 -4.28
CA ILE A 90 -5.95 -3.36 -4.21
C ILE A 90 -6.08 -3.99 -5.60
N SER A 91 -6.51 -5.24 -5.66
CA SER A 91 -6.79 -5.94 -6.92
C SER A 91 -8.13 -5.52 -7.51
N GLU A 92 -8.31 -5.83 -8.80
CA GLU A 92 -9.59 -5.72 -9.48
C GLU A 92 -10.65 -6.59 -8.83
N ASP A 93 -10.32 -7.83 -8.43
CA ASP A 93 -11.24 -8.71 -7.68
C ASP A 93 -11.75 -8.07 -6.38
N THR A 94 -10.88 -7.33 -5.68
CA THR A 94 -11.26 -6.62 -4.45
C THR A 94 -12.20 -5.46 -4.78
N LEU A 95 -11.90 -4.69 -5.83
CA LEU A 95 -12.77 -3.61 -6.30
C LEU A 95 -14.14 -4.15 -6.71
N ASP A 96 -14.15 -5.22 -7.50
CA ASP A 96 -15.34 -5.93 -7.94
C ASP A 96 -16.23 -6.35 -6.77
N GLU A 97 -15.62 -6.85 -5.71
CA GLU A 97 -16.34 -7.23 -4.50
C GLU A 97 -16.93 -6.04 -3.76
N MET A 98 -16.27 -4.87 -3.79
CA MET A 98 -16.82 -3.65 -3.20
C MET A 98 -18.00 -3.12 -4.02
N GLU A 99 -17.93 -3.23 -5.35
CA GLU A 99 -18.93 -2.71 -6.28
C GLU A 99 -20.13 -3.64 -6.48
N ARG A 100 -20.06 -4.88 -5.99
CA ARG A 100 -21.21 -5.79 -5.96
C ARG A 100 -22.40 -5.16 -5.21
N ILE A 101 -23.54 -5.16 -5.89
CA ILE A 101 -24.84 -4.64 -5.40
C ILE A 101 -25.51 -5.63 -4.43
N ASP A 102 -24.97 -6.85 -4.31
CA ASP A 102 -25.64 -7.93 -3.58
C ASP A 102 -26.03 -7.48 -2.17
N GLN A 103 -27.34 -7.37 -1.93
CA GLN A 103 -27.94 -6.86 -0.69
C GLN A 103 -27.58 -7.73 0.52
N ARG A 104 -26.97 -8.90 0.28
CA ARG A 104 -26.48 -9.81 1.30
C ARG A 104 -25.25 -9.29 2.04
N ARG A 105 -24.43 -8.42 1.43
CA ARG A 105 -23.25 -7.87 2.11
C ARG A 105 -23.58 -6.56 2.80
N SER A 106 -23.38 -6.54 4.10
CA SER A 106 -23.52 -5.35 4.90
C SER A 106 -22.37 -4.36 4.60
N LEU A 107 -22.58 -3.09 4.97
CA LEU A 107 -21.53 -2.09 4.93
C LEU A 107 -20.28 -2.54 5.72
N ASP A 108 -20.48 -3.20 6.86
CA ASP A 108 -19.39 -3.68 7.72
C ASP A 108 -18.60 -4.83 7.07
N ASP A 109 -19.24 -5.69 6.28
CA ASP A 109 -18.55 -6.73 5.50
C ASP A 109 -17.66 -6.10 4.42
N LYS A 110 -18.14 -5.03 3.77
CA LYS A 110 -17.36 -4.28 2.77
C LYS A 110 -16.16 -3.60 3.43
N LYS A 111 -16.34 -2.92 4.58
CA LYS A 111 -15.25 -2.34 5.36
C LYS A 111 -14.21 -3.38 5.75
N THR A 112 -14.66 -4.52 6.29
CA THR A 112 -13.77 -5.60 6.75
C THR A 112 -12.96 -6.15 5.59
N THR A 113 -13.59 -6.41 4.45
CA THR A 113 -12.91 -6.90 3.24
C THR A 113 -11.86 -5.90 2.75
N LEU A 114 -12.20 -4.62 2.66
CA LEU A 114 -11.29 -3.57 2.20
C LEU A 114 -10.08 -3.40 3.15
N LEU A 115 -10.33 -3.38 4.46
CA LEU A 115 -9.28 -3.25 5.46
C LEU A 115 -8.33 -4.46 5.46
N THR A 116 -8.85 -5.67 5.26
CA THR A 116 -8.02 -6.88 5.09
C THR A 116 -7.15 -6.78 3.85
N ALA A 117 -7.70 -6.37 2.70
CA ALA A 117 -6.92 -6.19 1.47
C ALA A 117 -5.80 -5.14 1.62
N MET A 118 -6.07 -4.05 2.35
CA MET A 118 -5.05 -3.05 2.69
C MET A 118 -3.95 -3.65 3.58
N GLN A 119 -4.30 -4.47 4.57
CA GLN A 119 -3.32 -5.15 5.42
C GLN A 119 -2.44 -6.12 4.64
N GLU A 120 -3.03 -6.94 3.79
CA GLU A 120 -2.30 -7.89 2.94
C GLU A 120 -1.34 -7.16 2.01
N THR A 121 -1.79 -6.05 1.41
CA THR A 121 -0.97 -5.20 0.54
C THR A 121 0.20 -4.55 1.27
N VAL A 122 0.00 -4.03 2.49
CA VAL A 122 1.10 -3.46 3.28
C VAL A 122 2.05 -4.55 3.80
N SER A 123 1.53 -5.75 4.04
CA SER A 123 2.34 -6.89 4.48
C SER A 123 3.24 -7.41 3.36
N SER A 124 2.78 -7.35 2.10
CA SER A 124 3.57 -7.73 0.92
C SER A 124 4.52 -6.62 0.47
N ASP A 125 4.07 -5.37 0.46
CA ASP A 125 4.88 -4.19 0.13
C ASP A 125 4.62 -3.04 1.11
N TYR A 126 5.55 -2.85 2.04
CA TYR A 126 5.46 -1.79 3.06
C TYR A 126 5.41 -0.37 2.46
N ARG A 127 5.90 -0.17 1.23
CA ARG A 127 5.88 1.13 0.54
C ARG A 127 4.45 1.54 0.19
N LYS A 128 3.55 0.57 -0.01
CA LYS A 128 2.11 0.81 -0.26
C LYS A 128 1.40 1.50 0.89
N LEU A 129 1.94 1.46 2.10
CA LEU A 129 1.39 2.24 3.22
C LEU A 129 1.37 3.74 2.92
N LYS A 130 2.35 4.25 2.16
CA LYS A 130 2.39 5.66 1.73
C LYS A 130 1.24 5.98 0.79
N ASP A 131 1.02 5.14 -0.21
CA ASP A 131 -0.04 5.32 -1.22
C ASP A 131 -1.42 5.23 -0.56
N ILE A 132 -1.61 4.24 0.31
CA ILE A 132 -2.81 4.09 1.15
C ILE A 132 -3.06 5.33 2.01
N ALA A 133 -2.04 5.81 2.72
CA ALA A 133 -2.18 7.00 3.57
C ALA A 133 -2.51 8.26 2.76
N THR A 134 -2.04 8.34 1.51
CA THR A 134 -2.36 9.44 0.59
C THR A 134 -3.82 9.37 0.16
N VAL A 135 -4.32 8.19 -0.25
CA VAL A 135 -5.73 8.01 -0.59
C VAL A 135 -6.66 8.36 0.57
N LEU A 136 -6.31 7.91 1.78
CA LEU A 136 -7.09 8.23 2.98
C LEU A 136 -7.06 9.71 3.34
N PHE A 137 -5.99 10.43 2.97
CA PHE A 137 -5.87 11.87 3.16
C PHE A 137 -6.80 12.66 2.21
N ASP A 138 -7.01 12.15 0.99
CA ASP A 138 -7.84 12.80 -0.03
C ASP A 138 -9.36 12.65 0.22
N VAL A 139 -9.75 11.81 1.17
CA VAL A 139 -11.14 11.57 1.57
C VAL A 139 -11.39 12.26 2.91
N GLU A 140 -12.34 13.20 2.95
CA GLU A 140 -12.54 14.09 4.11
C GLU A 140 -12.81 13.32 5.40
N GLU A 141 -13.56 12.22 5.34
CA GLU A 141 -13.92 11.38 6.48
C GLU A 141 -12.70 10.65 7.09
N THR A 142 -11.70 10.30 6.28
CA THR A 142 -10.50 9.56 6.72
C THR A 142 -9.24 10.42 6.80
N LYS A 143 -9.35 11.71 6.49
CA LYS A 143 -8.25 12.65 6.29
C LYS A 143 -7.27 12.72 7.46
N ASP A 144 -7.79 12.86 8.67
CA ASP A 144 -6.99 12.94 9.89
C ASP A 144 -6.22 11.63 10.13
N ILE A 145 -6.85 10.50 9.82
CA ILE A 145 -6.25 9.17 9.98
C ILE A 145 -5.14 8.99 8.94
N GLY A 146 -5.40 9.34 7.68
CA GLY A 146 -4.40 9.33 6.61
C GLY A 146 -3.18 10.18 6.95
N ASN A 147 -3.39 11.42 7.44
CA ASN A 147 -2.31 12.31 7.87
C ASN A 147 -1.49 11.73 9.04
N LYS A 148 -2.18 11.15 10.04
CA LYS A 148 -1.53 10.48 11.19
C LYS A 148 -0.69 9.29 10.75
N MET A 149 -1.19 8.48 9.80
CA MET A 149 -0.44 7.36 9.23
C MET A 149 0.78 7.84 8.44
N MET A 150 0.61 8.84 7.58
CA MET A 150 1.70 9.44 6.78
C MET A 150 2.82 9.99 7.67
N THR A 151 2.47 10.68 8.74
CA THR A 151 3.44 11.23 9.70
C THR A 151 4.26 10.15 10.39
N LYS A 152 3.64 9.00 10.71
CA LYS A 152 4.35 7.85 11.29
C LYS A 152 5.21 7.13 10.24
N TYR A 153 4.68 6.94 9.04
CA TYR A 153 5.40 6.30 7.94
C TYR A 153 6.69 7.04 7.59
N LYS A 154 6.69 8.38 7.58
CA LYS A 154 7.88 9.21 7.34
C LYS A 154 9.00 9.01 8.37
N LYS A 155 8.72 8.41 9.53
CA LYS A 155 9.72 8.11 10.57
C LYS A 155 10.39 6.76 10.35
N ILE A 156 9.82 5.91 9.51
CA ILE A 156 10.45 4.66 9.08
C ILE A 156 11.72 5.04 8.31
N PRO A 157 12.91 4.52 8.69
CA PRO A 157 14.13 4.75 7.94
C PRO A 157 13.92 4.33 6.49
N GLN A 158 13.95 5.32 5.58
CA GLN A 158 13.99 5.02 4.15
C GLN A 158 15.43 4.66 3.87
N ASP A 159 15.70 3.38 3.60
CA ASP A 159 16.94 3.04 2.91
C ASP A 159 16.93 3.87 1.62
N ASP A 160 17.91 4.75 1.50
CA ASP A 160 18.07 5.67 0.37
C ASP A 160 18.55 4.83 -0.83
N ASP A 161 17.63 4.00 -1.34
CA ASP A 161 17.81 3.05 -2.42
C ASP A 161 17.50 3.76 -3.75
N SER A 162 18.10 4.93 -3.93
CA SER A 162 18.12 5.69 -5.19
C SER A 162 18.93 4.98 -6.29
N ALA A 163 19.28 3.70 -6.09
CA ALA A 163 19.96 2.86 -7.06
C ALA A 163 19.20 1.53 -7.24
N LEU A 164 17.99 1.59 -7.82
CA LEU A 164 17.47 0.63 -8.80
C LEU A 164 16.08 1.11 -9.27
N VAL A 165 16.05 2.29 -9.90
CA VAL A 165 15.02 2.56 -10.90
C VAL A 165 15.38 1.69 -12.10
N GLN A 166 14.86 0.46 -12.13
CA GLN A 166 14.56 -0.15 -13.42
C GLN A 166 13.16 0.35 -13.80
N PRO A 167 13.02 1.14 -14.87
CA PRO A 167 11.76 1.19 -15.57
C PRO A 167 11.50 -0.24 -16.04
N GLN A 168 10.48 -0.90 -15.52
CA GLN A 168 9.89 -2.00 -16.25
C GLN A 168 9.21 -1.39 -17.48
N GLU A 169 10.00 -1.14 -18.53
CA GLU A 169 9.50 -1.23 -19.89
C GLU A 169 9.27 -2.72 -20.17
N THR A 170 8.21 -3.26 -19.59
CA THR A 170 7.50 -4.34 -20.26
C THR A 170 6.89 -3.70 -21.49
N ALA A 171 7.43 -4.05 -22.66
CA ALA A 171 6.80 -3.82 -23.95
C ALA A 171 5.44 -4.53 -23.95
N GLY A 172 4.46 -3.88 -23.34
CA GLY A 172 3.07 -4.28 -23.32
C GLY A 172 2.48 -4.00 -24.69
N SER A 173 1.78 -4.97 -25.22
CA SER A 173 0.93 -4.77 -26.39
C SER A 173 0.01 -3.56 -26.16
N ASN A 174 -0.48 -2.92 -27.22
CA ASN A 174 -1.34 -1.74 -27.12
C ASN A 174 -2.60 -1.92 -26.21
N GLU A 175 -2.96 -3.16 -25.82
CA GLU A 175 -4.02 -3.46 -24.84
C GLU A 175 -3.66 -3.08 -23.39
N ASP A 176 -2.39 -3.13 -23.00
CA ASP A 176 -1.95 -2.74 -21.65
C ASP A 176 -2.06 -1.22 -21.44
N CYS A 177 -1.84 -0.43 -22.50
CA CYS A 177 -1.93 1.03 -22.42
C CYS A 177 -3.36 1.52 -22.15
N ALA A 178 -4.37 0.96 -22.83
CA ALA A 178 -5.77 1.35 -22.62
C ALA A 178 -6.24 0.98 -21.20
N SER A 179 -5.89 -0.22 -20.75
CA SER A 179 -6.20 -0.72 -19.41
C SER A 179 -5.52 0.11 -18.32
N ASP A 180 -4.25 0.47 -18.50
CA ASP A 180 -3.54 1.34 -17.56
C ASP A 180 -4.10 2.76 -17.54
N ILE A 181 -4.49 3.31 -18.70
CA ILE A 181 -5.17 4.61 -18.76
C ILE A 181 -6.48 4.55 -17.97
N LEU A 182 -7.32 3.51 -18.18
CA LEU A 182 -8.56 3.36 -17.43
C LEU A 182 -8.32 3.20 -15.93
N LYS A 183 -7.38 2.33 -15.53
CA LYS A 183 -7.02 2.13 -14.12
C LYS A 183 -6.55 3.42 -13.45
N ASN A 184 -5.69 4.19 -14.13
CA ASN A 184 -5.15 5.44 -13.58
C ASN A 184 -6.20 6.55 -13.47
N HIS A 185 -7.24 6.52 -14.30
CA HIS A 185 -8.27 7.56 -14.36
C HIS A 185 -9.63 7.11 -13.81
N TYR A 186 -9.77 5.87 -13.34
CA TYR A 186 -11.07 5.30 -12.93
C TYR A 186 -11.78 6.17 -11.90
N SER A 187 -11.05 6.65 -10.88
CA SER A 187 -11.62 7.53 -9.85
C SER A 187 -12.06 8.89 -10.40
N ALA A 188 -11.28 9.50 -11.29
CA ALA A 188 -11.64 10.76 -11.93
C ALA A 188 -12.86 10.60 -12.85
N LEU A 189 -12.92 9.49 -13.59
CA LEU A 189 -14.06 9.13 -14.43
C LEU A 189 -15.32 8.93 -13.57
N SER A 190 -15.25 8.13 -12.51
CA SER A 190 -16.32 7.95 -11.52
C SER A 190 -16.80 9.30 -10.98
N GLN A 191 -15.88 10.17 -10.57
CA GLN A 191 -16.22 11.48 -10.02
C GLN A 191 -16.85 12.44 -11.04
N SER A 192 -16.47 12.35 -12.32
CA SER A 192 -17.02 13.17 -13.41
C SER A 192 -18.49 12.88 -13.72
N ILE A 193 -18.97 11.67 -13.39
CA ILE A 193 -20.36 11.26 -13.61
C ILE A 193 -21.23 11.81 -12.48
N THR A 194 -21.69 13.06 -12.58
CA THR A 194 -22.53 13.70 -11.54
C THR A 194 -23.91 13.07 -11.43
N GLU A 195 -24.50 12.64 -12.54
CA GLU A 195 -25.84 12.07 -12.62
C GLU A 195 -25.82 10.64 -13.21
N PRO A 196 -25.40 9.63 -12.43
CA PRO A 196 -25.21 8.27 -12.94
C PRO A 196 -26.49 7.64 -13.53
N VAL A 197 -27.67 8.00 -13.01
CA VAL A 197 -28.95 7.53 -13.57
C VAL A 197 -29.25 8.15 -14.94
N HIS A 198 -28.92 9.43 -15.13
CA HIS A 198 -29.12 10.09 -16.41
C HIS A 198 -28.13 9.54 -17.44
N MET A 199 -26.86 9.40 -17.07
CA MET A 199 -25.84 8.79 -17.91
C MET A 199 -26.21 7.35 -18.31
N ALA A 200 -26.71 6.53 -17.37
CA ALA A 200 -27.19 5.19 -17.67
C ALA A 200 -28.33 5.18 -18.71
N LYS A 201 -29.27 6.14 -18.63
CA LYS A 201 -30.33 6.28 -19.64
C LYS A 201 -29.83 6.71 -21.01
N LEU A 202 -28.74 7.48 -21.08
CA LEU A 202 -28.13 7.87 -22.35
C LEU A 202 -27.36 6.71 -23.00
N LEU A 203 -26.78 5.83 -22.20
CA LEU A 203 -26.01 4.66 -22.64
C LEU A 203 -26.87 3.41 -22.85
N HIS A 204 -28.15 3.49 -22.50
CA HIS A 204 -29.12 2.41 -22.63
C HIS A 204 -29.32 2.03 -24.10
N ASP A 205 -29.57 0.75 -24.36
CA ASP A 205 -29.70 0.11 -25.68
C ASP A 205 -28.42 0.05 -26.53
N GLU A 206 -27.49 0.99 -26.38
CA GLU A 206 -26.22 1.01 -27.14
C GLU A 206 -25.04 0.36 -26.41
N VAL A 207 -24.91 0.59 -25.10
CA VAL A 207 -23.74 0.16 -24.31
C VAL A 207 -24.14 -0.71 -23.13
N ILE A 208 -25.28 -0.43 -22.49
CA ILE A 208 -25.73 -1.16 -21.28
C ILE A 208 -27.15 -1.74 -21.43
N SER A 209 -27.41 -2.88 -20.79
CA SER A 209 -28.70 -3.59 -20.87
C SER A 209 -29.77 -3.01 -19.94
N ASP A 210 -31.03 -3.40 -20.18
CA ASP A 210 -32.18 -3.10 -19.31
C ASP A 210 -31.95 -3.50 -17.84
N GLU A 211 -31.26 -4.62 -17.64
CA GLU A 211 -30.94 -5.13 -16.31
C GLU A 211 -29.99 -4.18 -15.58
N VAL A 212 -28.93 -3.72 -16.25
CA VAL A 212 -27.98 -2.75 -15.67
C VAL A 212 -28.66 -1.42 -15.40
N LEU A 213 -29.47 -0.91 -16.32
CA LEU A 213 -30.21 0.33 -16.13
C LEU A 213 -31.13 0.24 -14.90
N SER A 214 -31.86 -0.86 -14.76
CA SER A 214 -32.71 -1.14 -13.60
C SER A 214 -31.90 -1.20 -12.29
N CYS A 215 -30.72 -1.82 -12.32
CA CYS A 215 -29.79 -1.87 -11.20
C CYS A 215 -29.29 -0.48 -10.79
N VAL A 216 -28.86 0.38 -11.73
CA VAL A 216 -28.40 1.74 -11.44
C VAL A 216 -29.54 2.58 -10.81
N ILE A 217 -30.77 2.44 -11.31
CA ILE A 217 -31.96 3.14 -10.78
C ILE A 217 -32.33 2.63 -9.37
N SER A 218 -32.33 1.32 -9.18
CA SER A 218 -32.81 0.66 -7.96
C SER A 218 -31.77 0.64 -6.83
N THR A 219 -30.52 0.96 -7.12
CA THR A 219 -29.44 1.05 -6.12
C THR A 219 -29.79 2.14 -5.10
N ARG A 220 -30.08 1.69 -3.87
CA ARG A 220 -30.37 2.54 -2.69
C ARG A 220 -29.11 3.11 -2.01
N GLY A 221 -27.93 2.81 -2.56
CA GLY A 221 -26.64 3.27 -2.04
C GLY A 221 -26.34 4.74 -2.36
N SER A 222 -25.11 5.14 -2.02
CA SER A 222 -24.52 6.44 -2.35
C SER A 222 -24.43 6.67 -3.86
N VAL A 223 -24.20 7.92 -4.27
CA VAL A 223 -23.95 8.25 -5.69
C VAL A 223 -22.75 7.46 -6.24
N SER A 224 -21.74 7.21 -5.42
CA SER A 224 -20.58 6.37 -5.75
C SER A 224 -20.98 4.93 -6.07
N ASP A 225 -21.93 4.36 -5.33
CA ASP A 225 -22.43 3.00 -5.59
C ASP A 225 -23.13 2.95 -6.95
N ARG A 226 -23.90 3.97 -7.32
CA ARG A 226 -24.54 4.03 -8.64
C ARG A 226 -23.54 4.22 -9.79
N ARG A 227 -22.48 5.00 -9.56
CA ARG A 227 -21.37 5.18 -10.52
C ARG A 227 -20.63 3.88 -10.74
N ALA A 228 -20.32 3.14 -9.68
CA ALA A 228 -19.67 1.84 -9.75
C ALA A 228 -20.45 0.86 -10.63
N VAL A 229 -21.76 0.73 -10.39
CA VAL A 229 -22.63 -0.15 -11.20
C VAL A 229 -22.60 0.22 -12.67
N LEU A 230 -22.65 1.52 -12.97
CA LEU A 230 -22.60 2.01 -14.35
C LEU A 230 -21.24 1.74 -15.00
N LEU A 231 -20.14 2.11 -14.33
CA LEU A 231 -18.79 1.98 -14.86
C LEU A 231 -18.36 0.52 -15.04
N LYS A 232 -18.91 -0.40 -14.26
CA LYS A 232 -18.66 -1.83 -14.42
C LYS A 232 -19.32 -2.41 -15.68
N ALA A 233 -20.37 -1.78 -16.17
CA ALA A 233 -21.13 -2.26 -17.32
C ALA A 233 -20.62 -1.72 -18.67
N VAL A 234 -19.72 -0.72 -18.63
CA VAL A 234 -19.10 -0.07 -19.79
C VAL A 234 -17.70 -0.61 -19.99
#